data_AF-D2I7U6-F1
#
_entry.id   AF-D2I7U6-F1
#
_cell.length_a   1.000
_cell.length_b   1.000
_cell.length_c   1.000
_cell.angle_alpha   90.00
_cell.angle_beta   90.00
_cell.angle_gamma   90.00
#
_symmetry.space_group_name_H-M   'P 1'
#
loop_
_entity.id
_entity.type
_entity.pdbx_description
1 polymer ?
#
loop_
_entity_poly.entity_id
_entity_poly.type
_entity_poly.pdbx_seq_one_letter_code
_entity_poly.pdbx_strand_id
1 'polypeptide(L)'
;LESLVMCPFSVLVRPKLRDCSRNPRLFECHRKCTYSWDCATGYECCLSVCGKICLNIRQIETFIENTSPSTEVETTLYPITTTE
;
A
#
# COMPACT_ATOMS: atom_id res chain seq x y z
N LEU A 1 32.32 17.17 0.27
CA LEU A 1 32.06 16.40 -0.96
C LEU A 1 31.16 15.24 -0.55
N GLU A 2 29.85 15.43 -0.60
CA GLU A 2 28.88 14.42 -0.17
C GLU A 2 28.88 13.28 -1.19
N SER A 3 29.26 12.09 -0.74
CA SER A 3 29.28 10.88 -1.54
C SER A 3 27.85 10.49 -1.91
N LEU A 4 27.41 10.87 -3.11
CA LEU A 4 26.22 10.30 -3.72
C LEU A 4 26.49 8.82 -4.00
N VAL A 5 25.97 7.96 -3.12
CA VAL A 5 25.96 6.51 -3.32
C VAL A 5 25.06 6.21 -4.51
N MET A 6 25.66 6.12 -5.70
CA MET A 6 24.99 5.71 -6.92
C MET A 6 24.86 4.18 -6.91
N CYS A 7 23.75 3.67 -6.38
CA CYS A 7 23.36 2.28 -6.51
C CYS A 7 23.04 1.95 -7.99
N PRO A 8 23.77 1.03 -8.65
CA PRO A 8 23.70 0.79 -10.10
C PRO A 8 22.47 0.00 -10.58
N PHE A 9 21.51 -0.28 -9.70
CA PHE A 9 20.27 -0.99 -10.04
C PHE A 9 19.07 -0.20 -9.52
N SER A 10 18.49 0.65 -10.35
CA SER A 10 17.17 1.22 -10.08
C SER A 10 16.12 0.13 -10.33
N VAL A 11 15.94 -0.78 -9.37
CA VAL A 11 14.80 -1.69 -9.38
C VAL A 11 13.55 -0.83 -9.21
N LEU A 12 12.81 -0.61 -10.30
CA LEU A 12 11.56 0.13 -10.27
C LEU A 12 10.49 -0.73 -9.60
N VAL A 13 10.47 -0.73 -8.28
CA VAL A 13 9.38 -1.32 -7.51
C VAL A 13 8.18 -0.39 -7.66
N ARG A 14 7.13 -0.85 -8.33
CA ARG A 14 5.83 -0.18 -8.37
C ARG A 14 4.93 -0.81 -7.31
N PRO A 15 4.92 -0.28 -6.07
CA PRO A 15 4.02 -0.81 -5.06
C PRO A 15 2.57 -0.68 -5.56
N LYS A 16 1.84 -1.79 -5.56
CA LYS A 16 0.41 -1.79 -5.85
C LYS A 16 -0.28 -1.07 -4.69
N LEU A 17 -0.87 0.09 -4.99
CA LEU A 17 -1.60 0.87 -4.00
C LEU A 17 -2.84 0.09 -3.56
N ARG A 18 -3.09 0.02 -2.26
CA ARG A 18 -4.28 -0.62 -1.70
C ARG A 18 -5.49 0.29 -1.84
N ASP A 19 -6.67 -0.31 -1.91
CA ASP A 19 -7.93 0.44 -1.80
C ASP A 19 -8.10 0.95 -0.37
N CYS A 20 -8.71 2.13 -0.25
CA CYS A 20 -8.97 2.73 1.04
C CYS A 20 -9.93 1.87 1.86
N SER A 21 -9.68 1.80 3.18
CA SER A 21 -10.52 1.05 4.13
C SER A 21 -11.97 1.54 4.21
N ARG A 22 -12.22 2.77 3.73
CA ARG A 22 -13.53 3.41 3.72
C ARG A 22 -13.65 4.37 2.53
N ASN A 23 -14.88 4.62 2.08
CA ASN A 23 -15.18 5.70 1.15
C ASN A 23 -14.89 7.10 1.76
N PRO A 24 -14.08 7.93 1.08
CA PRO A 24 -13.80 9.27 1.56
C PRO A 24 -15.05 10.14 1.56
N ARG A 25 -15.09 11.07 2.51
CA ARG A 25 -16.02 12.20 2.48
C ARG A 25 -15.59 13.17 1.37
N LEU A 26 -16.53 13.96 0.87
CA LEU A 26 -16.28 14.89 -0.25
C LEU A 26 -15.09 15.83 0.01
N PHE A 27 -14.91 16.30 1.25
CA PHE A 27 -13.79 17.18 1.59
C PHE A 27 -12.43 16.46 1.58
N GLU A 28 -12.39 15.15 1.80
CA GLU A 28 -11.16 14.35 1.81
C GLU A 28 -10.63 14.08 0.40
N CYS A 29 -11.48 14.18 -0.62
CA CYS A 29 -11.11 13.99 -2.03
C CYS A 29 -10.05 14.98 -2.54
N HIS A 30 -9.85 16.10 -1.84
CA HIS A 30 -8.84 17.11 -2.14
C HIS A 30 -7.44 16.72 -1.63
N ARG A 31 -7.32 15.70 -0.76
CA ARG A 31 -6.05 15.29 -0.13
C ARG A 31 -5.30 14.29 -1.01
N LYS A 32 -4.85 14.69 -2.20
CA LYS A 32 -4.16 13.81 -3.15
C LYS A 32 -2.81 13.32 -2.63
N CYS A 33 -2.41 12.12 -3.05
CA CYS A 33 -1.08 11.55 -2.75
C CYS A 33 -0.55 10.69 -3.91
N THR A 34 0.77 10.53 -3.96
CA THR A 34 1.45 9.59 -4.86
C THR A 34 2.05 8.44 -4.05
N TYR A 35 2.59 8.77 -2.87
CA TYR A 35 3.28 7.86 -1.97
C TYR A 35 2.73 7.96 -0.54
N SER A 36 3.02 6.95 0.28
CA SER A 36 2.60 6.91 1.68
C SER A 36 3.18 8.05 2.53
N TRP A 37 4.41 8.51 2.23
CA TRP A 37 5.07 9.60 2.95
C TRP A 37 4.57 11.00 2.56
N ASP A 38 3.72 11.13 1.52
CA ASP A 38 3.06 12.40 1.21
C ASP A 38 2.01 12.76 2.27
N CYS A 39 1.55 11.76 3.03
CA CYS A 39 0.50 11.89 4.01
C CYS A 39 1.05 12.23 5.41
N ALA A 40 0.30 13.05 6.15
CA ALA A 40 0.61 13.34 7.55
C ALA A 40 0.52 12.06 8.41
N THR A 41 1.19 12.08 9.57
CA THR A 41 1.12 10.97 10.53
C THR A 41 -0.33 10.60 10.85
N GLY A 42 -0.67 9.31 10.75
CA GLY A 42 -2.03 8.81 10.95
C GLY A 42 -2.92 8.85 9.71
N TYR A 43 -2.33 9.08 8.54
CA TYR A 43 -3.00 8.97 7.25
C TYR A 43 -2.27 7.95 6.36
N GLU A 44 -3.03 7.26 5.51
CA GLU A 44 -2.53 6.33 4.51
C GLU A 44 -2.85 6.85 3.12
N CYS A 45 -1.88 6.72 2.20
CA CYS A 45 -2.13 6.91 0.78
C CYS A 45 -2.79 5.65 0.21
N CYS A 46 -4.05 5.75 -0.23
CA CYS A 46 -4.83 4.63 -0.74
C CYS A 46 -5.68 5.05 -1.95
N LEU A 47 -6.15 4.07 -2.72
CA LEU A 47 -7.02 4.29 -3.87
C LEU A 47 -8.49 4.38 -3.43
N SER A 48 -9.20 5.40 -3.90
CA SER A 48 -10.62 5.62 -3.62
C SER A 48 -11.38 6.00 -4.89
N VAL A 49 -12.70 6.20 -4.76
CA VAL A 49 -13.55 6.78 -5.82
C VAL A 49 -13.07 8.17 -6.28
N CYS A 50 -12.30 8.87 -5.45
CA CYS A 50 -11.70 10.15 -5.78
C CYS A 50 -10.27 10.03 -6.33
N GLY A 51 -9.80 8.81 -6.62
CA GLY A 51 -8.41 8.51 -6.96
C GLY A 51 -7.54 8.31 -5.71
N LYS A 52 -6.23 8.54 -5.85
CA LYS A 52 -5.25 8.37 -4.77
C LYS A 52 -5.33 9.51 -3.77
N ILE A 53 -5.63 9.19 -2.50
CA ILE A 53 -5.80 10.19 -1.45
C ILE A 53 -5.19 9.74 -0.12
N CYS A 54 -4.88 10.71 0.75
CA CYS A 54 -4.57 10.49 2.15
C CYS A 54 -5.86 10.34 2.97
N LEU A 55 -6.16 9.12 3.41
CA LEU A 55 -7.31 8.83 4.27
C LEU A 55 -6.86 8.55 5.71
N ASN A 56 -7.65 9.01 6.69
CA ASN A 56 -7.31 8.86 8.11
C ASN A 56 -7.47 7.41 8.57
N ILE A 57 -6.40 6.77 9.06
CA ILE A 57 -6.43 5.36 9.50
C ILE A 57 -7.18 5.14 10.81
N ARG A 58 -7.38 6.19 11.62
CA ARG A 58 -8.04 6.11 12.93
C ARG A 58 -9.55 6.33 12.85
N GLN A 59 -10.08 6.75 11.71
CA GLN A 59 -11.53 6.84 11.47
C GLN A 59 -12.10 5.54 10.90
N ILE A 60 -11.55 4.41 11.32
CA ILE A 60 -12.24 3.13 11.25
C ILE A 60 -13.41 3.27 12.23
N GLU A 61 -14.53 3.81 11.74
CA GLU A 61 -15.83 3.54 12.35
C GLU A 61 -15.92 2.02 12.44
N THR A 62 -15.96 1.54 13.67
CA THR A 62 -15.92 0.15 14.10
C THR A 62 -16.80 -0.74 13.22
N PHE A 63 -16.21 -1.31 12.18
CA PHE A 63 -16.60 -2.61 11.65
C PHE A 63 -15.38 -3.49 11.86
N ILE A 64 -15.35 -4.14 13.02
CA ILE A 64 -14.53 -5.32 13.21
C ILE A 64 -15.10 -6.36 12.28
N GLU A 65 -14.64 -6.39 11.04
CA GLU A 65 -14.68 -7.59 10.24
C GLU A 65 -13.24 -7.98 9.98
N ASN A 66 -12.78 -8.90 10.83
CA ASN A 66 -11.52 -9.64 10.85
C ASN A 66 -10.79 -9.68 9.50
N THR A 67 -10.16 -8.58 9.08
CA THR A 67 -9.31 -8.60 7.90
C THR A 67 -7.89 -8.74 8.39
N SER A 68 -7.50 -10.01 8.55
CA SER A 68 -6.10 -10.43 8.69
C SER A 68 -5.24 -9.63 7.69
N PRO A 69 -4.04 -9.15 8.07
CA PRO A 69 -3.13 -8.55 7.11
C PRO A 69 -2.82 -9.58 6.03
N SER A 70 -3.39 -9.39 4.83
CA SER A 70 -3.10 -10.25 3.69
C SER A 70 -1.63 -10.08 3.33
N THR A 71 -0.83 -11.02 3.83
CA THR A 71 0.52 -11.30 3.41
C THR A 71 0.38 -12.56 2.58
N GLU A 72 0.09 -12.41 1.29
CA GLU A 72 0.16 -13.53 0.36
C GLU A 72 1.64 -13.93 0.23
N VAL A 73 2.05 -14.92 1.02
CA VAL A 73 3.23 -15.72 0.71
C VAL A 73 2.75 -16.84 -0.20
N GLU A 74 2.88 -16.63 -1.50
CA GLU A 74 2.63 -17.67 -2.50
C GLU A 74 3.83 -18.63 -2.52
N THR A 75 3.81 -19.65 -1.67
CA THR A 75 4.77 -20.76 -1.75
C THR A 75 4.31 -21.71 -2.84
N THR A 76 4.79 -21.50 -4.07
CA THR A 76 4.66 -22.48 -5.15
C THR A 76 5.56 -23.69 -4.83
N LEU A 77 4.97 -24.76 -4.30
CA LEU A 77 5.62 -26.07 -4.23
C LEU A 77 5.61 -26.69 -5.62
N TYR A 78 6.74 -26.61 -6.32
CA TYR A 78 6.96 -27.43 -7.51
C TYR A 78 7.08 -28.90 -7.08
N PRO A 79 6.39 -29.85 -7.76
CA PRO A 79 6.60 -31.26 -7.49
C PRO A 79 8.03 -31.64 -7.90
N ILE A 80 8.83 -32.11 -6.95
CA ILE A 80 10.10 -32.78 -7.26
C ILE A 80 9.72 -34.13 -7.86
N THR A 81 9.85 -34.28 -9.16
CA THR A 81 9.77 -35.58 -9.82
C THR A 81 11.03 -36.37 -9.50
N THR A 82 10.96 -37.23 -8.48
CA THR A 82 11.95 -38.29 -8.27
C THR A 82 11.73 -39.34 -9.36
N THR A 83 12.69 -39.47 -10.27
CA THR A 83 12.77 -40.59 -11.21
C THR A 83 13.69 -41.64 -10.58
N GLU A 84 13.25 -42.90 -10.54
CA GLU A 84 14.03 -44.05 -10.07
C GLU A 84 15.35 -44.24 -10.83
#